data_AF-A0A3C0FMK2-F1
#
_entry.id   AF-A0A3C0FMK2-F1
#
_cell.length_a   1.000
_cell.length_b   1.000
_cell.length_c   1.000
_cell.angle_alpha   90.00
_cell.angle_beta   90.00
_cell.angle_gamma   90.00
#
_symmetry.space_group_name_H-M   'P 1'
#
loop_
_entity.id
_entity.type
_entity.pdbx_description
1 polymer ?
#
loop_
_entity_poly.entity_id
_entity_poly.type
_entity_poly.pdbx_seq_one_letter_code
_entity_poly.pdbx_strand_id
1 'polypeptide(L)'
;MIEVKATPENLFWGYFDADTPPVAEINSGETVMLHTLTACFPEDLPPDSSLVTDDHKAAMEALTPGGDGSKVVAGPVGPHVMTGPIYVNGAEPGDTLQVDILEAEPRQDWGFAAILPMLGTLPEEFTDYERIHLMIDRVKGVAT
;
A
#
# COMPACT_ATOMS: atom_id res chain seq x y z
N MET A 1 -20.53 8.05 0.23
CA MET A 1 -19.16 7.59 -0.07
C MET A 1 -18.48 7.34 1.26
N ILE A 2 -18.03 6.12 1.50
CA ILE A 2 -17.25 5.78 2.70
C ILE A 2 -15.80 6.20 2.45
N GLU A 3 -15.15 6.82 3.43
CA GLU A 3 -13.73 7.16 3.38
C GLU A 3 -12.98 6.32 4.41
N VAL A 4 -11.99 5.54 3.96
CA VAL A 4 -11.15 4.71 4.83
C VAL A 4 -9.75 5.30 4.86
N LYS A 5 -9.38 5.83 6.03
CA LYS A 5 -8.07 6.44 6.25
C LYS A 5 -7.02 5.37 6.47
N ALA A 6 -5.78 5.66 6.07
CA ALA A 6 -4.61 4.79 6.27
C ALA A 6 -4.05 4.91 7.70
N THR A 7 -4.91 4.77 8.70
CA THR A 7 -4.53 4.68 10.11
C THR A 7 -4.21 3.23 10.47
N PRO A 8 -3.34 2.97 11.46
CA PRO A 8 -2.90 1.60 11.79
C PRO A 8 -4.02 0.59 11.98
N GLU A 9 -5.15 1.00 12.56
CA GLU A 9 -6.33 0.14 12.77
C GLU A 9 -7.04 -0.28 11.48
N ASN A 10 -6.81 0.43 10.37
CA ASN A 10 -7.38 0.13 9.05
C ASN A 10 -6.40 -0.55 8.10
N LEU A 11 -5.22 -0.93 8.59
CA LEU A 11 -4.10 -1.39 7.77
C LEU A 11 -3.61 -2.77 8.21
N PHE A 12 -3.07 -3.51 7.25
CA PHE A 12 -2.28 -4.72 7.48
C PHE A 12 -1.06 -4.74 6.54
N TRP A 13 -0.05 -5.56 6.83
CA TRP A 13 1.23 -5.54 6.10
C TRP A 13 1.63 -6.93 5.59
N GLY A 14 1.61 -7.09 4.26
CA GLY A 14 2.25 -8.20 3.56
C GLY A 14 1.59 -9.58 3.72
N TYR A 15 0.33 -9.67 4.15
CA TYR A 15 -0.40 -10.95 4.25
C TYR A 15 -1.83 -10.81 3.75
N PHE A 16 -2.48 -11.94 3.43
CA PHE A 16 -3.93 -12.00 3.25
C PHE A 16 -4.50 -13.04 4.22
N ASP A 17 -5.57 -12.69 4.92
CA ASP A 17 -6.22 -13.57 5.89
C ASP A 17 -7.72 -13.28 5.94
N ALA A 18 -8.54 -14.32 5.76
CA ALA A 18 -10.00 -14.24 5.75
C ALA A 18 -10.57 -13.90 7.14
N ASP A 19 -9.83 -14.15 8.20
CA ASP A 19 -10.22 -13.80 9.57
C ASP A 19 -9.90 -12.34 9.92
N THR A 20 -9.28 -11.57 9.00
CA THR A 20 -9.04 -10.13 9.20
C THR A 20 -10.39 -9.40 9.21
N PRO A 21 -10.77 -8.72 10.31
CA PRO A 21 -12.05 -8.02 10.38
C PRO A 21 -12.14 -6.92 9.32
N PRO A 22 -13.29 -6.73 8.68
CA PRO A 22 -13.46 -5.62 7.76
C PRO A 22 -13.42 -4.28 8.48
N VAL A 23 -12.82 -3.29 7.83
CA VAL A 23 -12.72 -1.92 8.35
C VAL A 23 -13.88 -1.05 7.88
N ALA A 24 -14.58 -1.50 6.83
CA ALA A 24 -15.81 -0.93 6.32
C ALA A 24 -16.64 -1.99 5.60
N GLU A 25 -17.95 -1.78 5.56
CA GLU A 25 -18.90 -2.60 4.82
C GLU A 25 -19.63 -1.74 3.79
N ILE A 26 -19.81 -2.26 2.57
CA ILE A 26 -20.50 -1.59 1.47
C ILE A 26 -21.49 -2.52 0.78
N ASN A 27 -22.49 -1.94 0.13
CA ASN A 27 -23.33 -2.65 -0.82
C ASN A 27 -22.73 -2.59 -2.23
N SER A 28 -23.07 -3.58 -3.06
CA SER A 28 -22.68 -3.57 -4.47
C SER A 28 -23.16 -2.28 -5.16
N GLY A 29 -22.26 -1.63 -5.91
CA GLY A 29 -22.49 -0.35 -6.58
C GLY A 29 -22.18 0.90 -5.74
N GLU A 30 -21.82 0.76 -4.46
CA GLU A 30 -21.37 1.90 -3.65
C GLU A 30 -19.90 2.26 -3.91
N THR A 31 -19.56 3.53 -3.65
CA THR A 31 -18.20 4.05 -3.79
C THR A 31 -17.52 4.20 -2.44
N VAL A 32 -16.28 3.71 -2.36
CA VAL A 32 -15.36 3.90 -1.24
C VAL A 32 -14.12 4.67 -1.71
N MET A 33 -13.64 5.58 -0.87
CA MET A 33 -12.36 6.26 -1.04
C MET A 33 -11.35 5.65 -0.06
N LEU A 34 -10.23 5.15 -0.57
CA LEU A 34 -9.18 4.52 0.23
C LEU A 34 -7.96 5.43 0.25
N HIS A 35 -7.49 5.79 1.45
CA HIS A 35 -6.15 6.34 1.59
C HIS A 35 -5.17 5.18 1.59
N THR A 36 -4.10 5.28 0.80
CA THR A 36 -3.03 4.28 0.74
C THR A 36 -1.70 4.89 1.19
N LEU A 37 -0.77 4.01 1.56
CA LEU A 37 0.61 4.37 1.88
C LEU A 37 1.53 3.85 0.78
N THR A 38 2.68 4.52 0.61
CA THR A 38 3.74 4.02 -0.27
C THR A 38 4.19 2.64 0.20
N ALA A 39 4.33 1.70 -0.71
CA ALA A 39 4.84 0.37 -0.39
C ALA A 39 6.37 0.43 -0.21
N CYS A 40 6.81 0.75 1.00
CA CYS A 40 8.22 0.87 1.37
C CYS A 40 8.55 0.20 2.70
N PHE A 41 9.84 -0.14 2.87
CA PHE A 41 10.42 -0.33 4.19
C PHE A 41 10.99 1.00 4.73
N PRO A 42 11.34 1.09 6.03
CA PRO A 42 11.88 2.32 6.61
C PRO A 42 13.09 2.90 5.86
N GLU A 43 13.93 2.05 5.28
CA GLU A 43 15.09 2.45 4.48
C GLU A 43 14.75 3.09 3.12
N ASP A 44 13.53 2.89 2.62
CA ASP A 44 13.07 3.48 1.36
C ASP A 44 12.41 4.85 1.57
N LEU A 45 12.18 5.27 2.82
CA LEU A 45 11.65 6.60 3.12
C LEU A 45 12.60 7.70 2.66
N PRO A 46 12.09 8.88 2.25
CA PRO A 46 12.93 10.01 1.90
C PRO A 46 13.74 10.47 3.12
N PRO A 47 14.99 10.94 2.93
CA PRO A 47 15.80 11.46 4.04
C PRO A 47 15.13 12.63 4.78
N ASP A 48 14.34 13.43 4.07
CA ASP A 48 13.52 14.48 4.66
C ASP A 48 12.21 13.90 5.20
N SER A 49 12.16 13.69 6.52
CA SER A 49 10.99 13.13 7.21
C SER A 49 9.75 14.04 7.17
N SER A 50 9.88 15.31 6.76
CA SER A 50 8.73 16.21 6.59
C SER A 50 7.87 15.84 5.38
N LEU A 51 8.42 15.08 4.42
CA LEU A 51 7.70 14.55 3.26
C LEU A 51 6.82 13.33 3.59
N VAL A 52 7.02 12.72 4.75
CA VAL A 52 6.30 11.53 5.20
C VAL A 52 5.14 11.96 6.11
N THR A 53 3.92 11.57 5.75
CA THR A 53 2.71 11.89 6.52
C THR A 53 2.72 11.20 7.88
N ASP A 54 2.03 11.80 8.86
CA ASP A 54 2.02 11.28 10.23
C ASP A 54 1.41 9.88 10.33
N ASP A 55 0.40 9.57 9.52
CA ASP A 55 -0.22 8.25 9.50
C ASP A 55 0.67 7.19 8.84
N HIS A 56 1.49 7.57 7.85
CA HIS A 56 2.52 6.67 7.32
C HIS A 56 3.55 6.33 8.40
N LYS A 57 4.03 7.33 9.14
CA LYS A 57 4.95 7.10 10.28
C LYS A 57 4.31 6.19 11.34
N ALA A 58 3.06 6.45 11.71
CA ALA A 58 2.33 5.65 12.68
C ALA A 58 2.13 4.20 12.21
N ALA A 59 1.82 3.98 10.93
CA ALA A 59 1.69 2.65 10.36
C ALA A 59 3.03 1.87 10.40
N MET A 60 4.14 2.53 10.07
CA MET A 60 5.48 1.91 10.11
C MET A 60 5.91 1.53 11.53
N GLU A 61 5.47 2.27 12.55
CA GLU A 61 5.73 1.95 13.95
C GLU A 61 4.83 0.84 14.48
N ALA A 62 3.55 0.83 14.10
CA ALA A 62 2.54 -0.04 14.70
C ALA A 62 2.41 -1.41 14.04
N LEU A 63 2.71 -1.52 12.74
CA LEU A 63 2.46 -2.73 11.96
C LEU A 63 3.70 -3.63 11.89
N THR A 64 3.47 -4.93 12.05
CA THR A 64 4.51 -5.94 11.83
C THR A 64 4.40 -6.49 10.40
N PRO A 65 5.46 -6.41 9.57
CA PRO A 65 5.48 -7.04 8.26
C PRO A 65 5.22 -8.55 8.37
N GLY A 66 4.23 -9.06 7.63
CA GLY A 66 3.83 -10.47 7.66
C GLY A 66 2.93 -10.84 8.85
N GLY A 67 2.51 -9.86 9.66
CA GLY A 67 1.63 -10.07 10.81
C GLY A 67 2.35 -10.68 12.01
N ASP A 68 1.62 -11.48 12.79
CA ASP A 68 2.08 -12.09 14.05
C ASP A 68 2.74 -13.47 13.88
N GLY A 69 3.06 -13.85 12.65
CA GLY A 69 3.59 -15.17 12.29
C GLY A 69 2.54 -16.27 12.13
N SER A 70 1.25 -16.00 12.42
CA SER A 70 0.15 -16.92 12.10
C SER A 70 -0.43 -16.71 10.70
N LYS A 71 -0.05 -15.60 10.04
CA LYS A 71 -0.66 -15.16 8.77
C LYS A 71 -0.05 -15.87 7.57
N VAL A 72 -0.87 -16.03 6.52
CA VAL A 72 -0.42 -16.58 5.24
C VAL A 72 0.22 -15.46 4.42
N VAL A 73 1.52 -15.57 4.22
CA VAL A 73 2.32 -14.67 3.37
C VAL A 73 2.63 -15.39 2.05
N ALA A 74 2.29 -14.74 0.93
CA ALA A 74 2.60 -15.26 -0.40
C ALA A 74 4.04 -14.89 -0.78
N GLY A 75 5.01 -15.76 -0.45
CA GLY A 75 6.43 -15.53 -0.73
C GLY A 75 7.14 -14.77 0.40
N PRO A 76 8.26 -14.07 0.12
CA PRO A 76 8.89 -13.21 1.12
C PRO A 76 7.94 -12.05 1.49
N VAL A 77 7.99 -11.61 2.75
CA VAL A 77 7.23 -10.44 3.18
C VAL A 77 7.75 -9.21 2.44
N GLY A 78 6.91 -8.64 1.58
CA GLY A 78 7.20 -7.42 0.83
C GLY A 78 6.82 -6.15 1.59
N PRO A 79 7.11 -4.97 1.00
CA PRO A 79 6.87 -3.66 1.63
C PRO A 79 5.40 -3.20 1.53
N HIS A 80 4.47 -4.08 1.16
CA HIS A 80 3.10 -3.72 0.85
C HIS A 80 2.27 -3.62 2.12
N VAL A 81 1.93 -2.39 2.51
CA VAL A 81 0.88 -2.08 3.47
C VAL A 81 -0.44 -1.91 2.70
N MET A 82 -1.51 -2.56 3.16
CA MET A 82 -2.82 -2.54 2.50
C MET A 82 -3.88 -1.95 3.41
N THR A 83 -4.71 -1.07 2.85
CA THR A 83 -5.87 -0.45 3.51
C THR A 83 -7.10 -1.32 3.31
N GLY A 84 -7.75 -1.74 4.39
CA GLY A 84 -8.88 -2.66 4.35
C GLY A 84 -8.81 -3.74 5.44
N PRO A 85 -9.51 -4.88 5.25
CA PRO A 85 -10.33 -5.24 4.09
C PRO A 85 -11.69 -4.53 4.06
N ILE A 86 -12.27 -4.42 2.86
CA ILE A 86 -13.63 -3.91 2.65
C ILE A 86 -14.58 -5.10 2.48
N TYR A 87 -15.63 -5.17 3.28
CA TYR A 87 -16.68 -6.18 3.14
C TYR A 87 -17.73 -5.73 2.13
N VAL A 88 -18.06 -6.59 1.17
CA VAL A 88 -19.11 -6.33 0.18
C VAL A 88 -20.33 -7.19 0.51
N ASN A 89 -21.43 -6.55 0.87
CA ASN A 89 -22.66 -7.23 1.27
C ASN A 89 -23.20 -8.12 0.15
N GLY A 90 -23.45 -9.39 0.48
CA GLY A 90 -24.00 -10.38 -0.42
C GLY A 90 -23.01 -11.00 -1.40
N ALA A 91 -21.71 -10.66 -1.34
CA ALA A 91 -20.68 -11.36 -2.11
C ALA A 91 -20.39 -12.74 -1.50
N GLU A 92 -20.41 -13.79 -2.32
CA GLU A 92 -20.20 -15.18 -1.91
C GLU A 92 -19.06 -15.86 -2.70
N PRO A 93 -18.45 -16.96 -2.17
CA PRO A 93 -17.46 -17.72 -2.91
C PRO A 93 -17.99 -18.21 -4.27
N GLY A 94 -17.29 -17.83 -5.34
CA GLY A 94 -17.72 -18.09 -6.72
C GLY A 94 -18.16 -16.83 -7.47
N ASP A 95 -18.47 -15.76 -6.75
CA ASP A 95 -18.73 -14.45 -7.34
C ASP A 95 -17.44 -13.77 -7.82
N THR A 96 -17.62 -12.71 -8.62
CA THR A 96 -16.54 -11.82 -9.04
C THR A 96 -16.87 -10.39 -8.62
N LEU A 97 -15.93 -9.74 -7.95
CA LEU A 97 -16.01 -8.31 -7.69
C LEU A 97 -15.55 -7.54 -8.93
N GLN A 98 -16.43 -6.72 -9.51
CA GLN A 98 -16.03 -5.68 -10.44
C GLN A 98 -15.66 -4.43 -9.63
N VAL A 99 -14.43 -3.95 -9.80
CA VAL A 99 -13.94 -2.74 -9.12
C VAL A 99 -13.60 -1.69 -10.18
N ASP A 100 -14.40 -0.63 -10.23
CA ASP A 100 -14.17 0.50 -11.11
C ASP A 100 -13.33 1.56 -10.38
N ILE A 101 -12.09 1.79 -10.85
CA ILE A 101 -11.25 2.87 -10.34
C ILE A 101 -11.72 4.19 -10.96
N LEU A 102 -12.50 4.96 -10.19
CA LEU A 102 -13.07 6.22 -10.64
C LEU A 102 -12.04 7.36 -10.66
N GLU A 103 -11.16 7.39 -9.66
CA GLU A 103 -10.15 8.43 -9.45
C GLU A 103 -8.97 7.86 -8.65
N ALA A 104 -7.78 8.39 -8.90
CA ALA A 104 -6.59 8.12 -8.11
C ALA A 104 -5.68 9.35 -8.12
N GLU A 105 -5.31 9.84 -6.95
CA GLU A 105 -4.44 11.01 -6.79
C GLU A 105 -3.26 10.70 -5.86
N PRO A 106 -2.05 11.21 -6.16
CA PRO A 106 -0.92 11.10 -5.24
C PRO A 106 -1.23 11.81 -3.91
N ARG A 107 -1.19 11.04 -2.83
CA ARG A 107 -1.39 11.57 -1.47
C ARG A 107 -0.13 12.22 -0.89
N GLN A 108 1.03 11.79 -1.37
CA GLN A 108 2.33 12.31 -0.98
C GLN A 108 3.00 12.95 -2.20
N ASP A 109 3.77 14.01 -1.96
CA ASP A 109 4.54 14.71 -3.00
C ASP A 109 5.88 14.02 -3.30
N TRP A 110 5.95 12.70 -3.07
CA TRP A 110 7.12 11.89 -3.36
C TRP A 110 6.73 10.44 -3.65
N GLY A 111 7.65 9.73 -4.32
CA GLY A 111 7.68 8.27 -4.46
C GLY A 111 9.13 7.79 -4.52
N PHE A 112 9.34 6.50 -4.71
CA PHE A 112 10.68 5.97 -4.95
C PHE A 112 10.68 4.89 -6.02
N ALA A 113 11.83 4.73 -6.66
CA ALA A 113 12.17 3.59 -7.49
C ALA A 113 13.44 2.95 -6.92
N ALA A 114 13.53 1.62 -7.02
CA ALA A 114 14.72 0.90 -6.60
C ALA A 114 15.14 -0.11 -7.66
N ILE A 115 16.45 -0.22 -7.83
CA ILE A 115 17.10 -1.32 -8.53
C ILE A 115 17.57 -2.28 -7.44
N LEU A 116 16.97 -3.47 -7.44
CA LEU A 116 17.26 -4.51 -6.48
C LEU A 116 17.99 -5.64 -7.24
N PRO A 117 19.31 -5.81 -7.06
CA PRO A 117 20.05 -6.84 -7.77
C PRO A 117 19.43 -8.21 -7.58
N MET A 118 19.40 -9.01 -8.66
CA MET A 118 18.74 -10.32 -8.72
C MET A 118 17.20 -10.31 -8.62
N LEU A 119 16.57 -9.13 -8.55
CA LEU A 119 15.12 -8.98 -8.54
C LEU A 119 14.65 -8.11 -9.71
N GLY A 120 13.61 -8.56 -10.42
CA GLY A 120 13.11 -7.92 -11.64
C GLY A 120 13.51 -8.70 -12.91
N THR A 121 13.36 -8.07 -14.07
CA THR A 121 13.48 -8.75 -15.37
C THR A 121 14.89 -8.69 -16.00
N LEU A 122 15.79 -7.88 -15.45
CA LEU A 122 17.14 -7.63 -15.98
C LEU A 122 18.24 -7.85 -14.91
N PRO A 123 18.27 -9.02 -14.24
CA PRO A 123 19.15 -9.25 -13.10
C PRO A 123 20.65 -9.28 -13.45
N GLU A 124 21.00 -9.48 -14.72
CA GLU A 124 22.39 -9.51 -15.21
C GLU A 124 22.89 -8.14 -15.68
N GLU A 125 21.99 -7.22 -16.03
CA GLU A 125 22.35 -5.88 -16.54
C GLU A 125 22.43 -4.84 -15.41
N PHE A 126 21.59 -4.99 -14.39
CA PHE A 126 21.52 -4.08 -13.24
C PHE A 126 21.95 -4.80 -11.97
N THR A 127 23.26 -4.84 -11.75
CA THR A 127 23.90 -5.61 -10.67
C THR A 127 24.12 -4.81 -9.39
N ASP A 128 24.05 -3.49 -9.47
CA ASP A 128 24.25 -2.59 -8.35
C ASP A 128 22.91 -2.17 -7.74
N TYR A 129 22.90 -2.02 -6.42
CA TYR A 129 21.74 -1.50 -5.70
C TYR A 129 21.62 0.00 -5.97
N GLU A 130 20.44 0.44 -6.39
CA GLU A 130 20.13 1.87 -6.48
C GLU A 130 18.77 2.18 -5.86
N ARG A 131 18.66 3.36 -5.27
CA ARG A 131 17.40 3.92 -4.78
C ARG A 131 17.31 5.38 -5.21
N ILE A 132 16.17 5.73 -5.80
CA ILE A 132 15.90 7.06 -6.34
C ILE A 132 14.59 7.54 -5.72
N HIS A 133 14.66 8.60 -4.93
CA HIS A 133 13.46 9.32 -4.46
C HIS A 133 13.04 10.32 -5.53
N LEU A 134 11.78 10.24 -5.95
CA LEU A 134 11.17 11.08 -6.96
C LEU A 134 10.24 12.08 -6.28
N MET A 135 10.40 13.36 -6.57
CA MET A 135 9.51 14.41 -6.10
C MET A 135 8.34 14.57 -7.06
N ILE A 136 7.12 14.63 -6.54
CA ILE A 136 5.90 14.74 -7.33
C ILE A 136 5.36 16.17 -7.24
N ASP A 137 5.35 16.89 -8.36
CA ASP A 137 4.69 18.18 -8.49
C ASP A 137 3.30 17.97 -9.10
N ARG A 138 2.28 17.91 -8.24
CA ARG A 138 0.89 17.66 -8.64
C ARG A 138 0.30 18.79 -9.49
N VAL A 139 0.77 20.03 -9.32
CA VAL A 139 0.27 21.17 -10.10
C VAL A 139 0.80 21.10 -11.53
N LYS A 140 2.07 20.69 -11.70
CA LYS A 140 2.69 20.54 -13.02
C LYS A 140 2.44 19.17 -13.66
N GLY A 141 2.02 18.18 -12.89
CA GLY A 141 1.82 16.80 -13.35
C GLY A 141 3.14 16.10 -13.71
N VAL A 142 4.21 16.33 -12.94
CA VAL A 142 5.54 15.74 -13.20
C VAL A 142 6.12 15.07 -11.95
N ALA A 143 6.95 14.06 -12.17
CA ALA A 143 7.81 13.46 -11.15
C ALA A 143 9.28 13.63 -11.56
N THR A 144 10.14 14.07 -10.64
CA THR A 144 11.56 14.38 -10.90
C THR A 144 12.49 13.86 -9.82
#